data_AF-A0A392TKB4-F1
#
_entry.id   AF-A0A392TKB4-F1
#
_cell.length_a   1.000
_cell.length_b   1.000
_cell.length_c   1.000
_cell.angle_alpha   90.00
_cell.angle_beta   90.00
_cell.angle_gamma   90.00
#
_symmetry.space_group_name_H-M   'P 1'
#
loop_
_entity.id
_entity.type
_entity.pdbx_description
1 polymer ?
#
loop_
_entity_poly.entity_id
_entity_poly.type
_entity_poly.pdbx_seq_one_letter_code
_entity_poly.pdbx_strand_id
1 'polypeptide(L)'
;PMVTWPMFAEQFYNEKLLVDVLKIGAPVGSKVNKFWSSKGEDAVVTREEIAKVVTLLMGREEESIEMRRKAQKLGDAAKKTIEEGGSS
;
A
#
# COMPACT_ATOMS: atom_id res chain seq x y z
N PRO A 1 -5.73 -2.01 -5.61
CA PRO A 1 -4.34 -2.07 -5.10
C PRO A 1 -3.89 -0.65 -4.72
N MET A 2 -2.84 -0.51 -3.91
CA MET A 2 -2.40 0.80 -3.39
C MET A 2 -0.90 1.02 -3.55
N VAL A 3 -0.51 2.25 -3.88
CA VAL A 3 0.87 2.69 -3.63
C VAL A 3 0.96 3.08 -2.15
N THR A 4 1.89 2.49 -1.40
CA THR A 4 2.09 2.80 0.02
C THR A 4 3.17 3.87 0.18
N TRP A 5 2.83 4.91 0.93
CA TRP A 5 3.73 6.02 1.25
C TRP A 5 3.63 6.33 2.75
N PRO A 6 4.28 5.52 3.61
CA PRO A 6 4.26 5.76 5.05
C PRO A 6 5.07 7.01 5.40
N MET A 7 4.55 7.80 6.34
CA MET A 7 5.14 9.03 6.85
C MET A 7 5.49 8.90 8.33
N PHE A 8 4.57 8.38 9.16
CA PHE A 8 4.78 8.23 10.60
C PHE A 8 3.84 7.20 11.24
N ALA A 9 4.01 6.99 12.56
CA ALA A 9 3.15 6.13 13.39
C ALA A 9 3.08 4.68 12.88
N GLU A 10 1.88 4.10 12.82
CA GLU A 10 1.62 2.70 12.47
C GLU A 10 1.68 2.43 10.96
N GLN A 11 1.81 3.46 10.13
CA GLN A 11 1.75 3.35 8.67
C GLN A 11 2.79 2.39 8.09
N PHE A 12 3.96 2.28 8.73
CA PHE A 12 5.01 1.32 8.33
C PHE A 12 4.58 -0.14 8.57
N TYR A 13 3.84 -0.41 9.64
CA TYR A 13 3.26 -1.73 9.87
C TYR A 13 2.11 -2.01 8.90
N ASN A 14 1.26 -1.01 8.63
CA ASN A 14 0.20 -1.13 7.64
C ASN A 14 0.76 -1.37 6.23
N GLU A 15 1.87 -0.72 5.87
CA GLU A 15 2.59 -1.01 4.63
C GLU A 15 3.01 -2.49 4.58
N LYS A 16 3.59 -3.03 5.66
CA LYS A 16 3.96 -4.45 5.73
C LYS A 16 2.77 -5.38 5.57
N LEU A 17 1.63 -5.05 6.17
CA LEU A 17 0.40 -5.81 5.96
C LEU A 17 -0.03 -5.77 4.49
N LEU A 18 -0.05 -4.60 3.85
CA LEU A 18 -0.52 -4.42 2.48
C LEU A 18 0.42 -5.03 1.42
N VAL A 19 1.73 -4.85 1.60
CA VAL A 19 2.77 -5.26 0.65
C VAL A 19 3.22 -6.68 0.91
N ASP A 20 3.54 -7.04 2.16
CA ASP A 20 4.19 -8.32 2.44
C ASP A 20 3.21 -9.45 2.69
N VAL A 21 2.09 -9.17 3.36
CA VAL A 21 1.09 -10.19 3.74
C VAL A 21 -0.02 -10.31 2.71
N LEU A 22 -0.77 -9.22 2.49
CA LEU A 22 -1.94 -9.22 1.61
C LEU A 22 -1.56 -9.20 0.12
N LYS A 23 -0.34 -8.73 -0.21
CA LYS A 23 0.15 -8.60 -1.59
C LYS A 23 -0.80 -7.76 -2.47
N ILE A 24 -1.33 -6.67 -1.91
CA ILE A 24 -2.25 -5.73 -2.58
C ILE A 24 -1.69 -4.30 -2.69
N GLY A 25 -0.44 -4.08 -2.28
CA GLY A 25 0.22 -2.79 -2.34
C GLY A 25 1.63 -2.84 -2.90
N ALA A 26 2.13 -1.68 -3.33
CA ALA A 26 3.49 -1.48 -3.80
C ALA A 26 4.12 -0.27 -3.07
N PRO A 27 5.32 -0.42 -2.47
CA PRO A 27 5.94 0.65 -1.69
C PRO A 27 6.61 1.69 -2.58
N VAL A 28 6.41 2.97 -2.27
CA VAL A 28 7.10 4.07 -2.96
C VAL A 28 8.58 4.19 -2.56
N GLY A 29 8.97 3.59 -1.42
CA GLY A 29 10.34 3.62 -0.92
C GLY A 29 10.59 4.55 0.27
N SER A 30 9.55 5.14 0.87
CA SER A 30 9.69 5.88 2.12
C SER A 30 10.14 4.95 3.26
N LYS A 31 11.29 5.24 3.89
CA LYS A 31 11.90 4.38 4.92
C LYS A 31 12.09 5.07 6.27
N VAL A 32 11.81 6.36 6.36
CA VAL A 32 12.07 7.14 7.57
C VAL A 32 10.77 7.43 8.29
N ASN A 33 10.62 6.83 9.47
CA ASN A 33 9.49 7.11 10.37
C ASN A 33 9.84 8.36 11.19
N LYS A 34 9.38 9.52 10.72
CA LYS A 34 9.68 10.82 11.32
C LYS A 34 8.39 11.51 11.71
N PHE A 35 8.30 11.91 12.97
CA PHE A 35 7.16 12.70 13.43
C PHE A 35 7.24 14.10 12.83
N TRP A 36 6.09 14.73 12.56
CA TRP A 36 6.04 16.04 11.89
C TRP A 36 6.78 17.17 12.63
N SER A 37 7.03 17.03 13.94
CA SER A 37 7.81 17.98 14.74
C SER A 37 9.29 17.61 14.90
N SER A 38 9.74 16.50 14.32
CA SER A 38 11.14 16.06 14.42
C SER A 38 12.05 16.95 13.57
N LYS A 39 13.17 17.38 14.15
CA LYS A 39 14.23 18.14 13.44
C LYS A 39 15.12 17.19 12.63
N GLY A 40 15.63 17.66 11.49
CA GLY A 40 16.53 16.90 10.60
C GLY A 40 16.10 17.01 9.13
N GLU A 41 16.88 16.44 8.22
CA GLU A 41 16.50 16.37 6.80
C GLU A 41 15.27 15.49 6.60
N ASP A 42 14.44 15.87 5.62
CA ASP A 42 13.32 15.04 5.20
C ASP A 42 13.81 14.00 4.22
N ALA A 43 13.40 12.74 4.42
CA ALA A 43 13.66 11.70 3.44
C ALA A 43 12.77 11.94 2.23
N VAL A 44 13.35 12.55 1.19
CA VAL A 44 12.64 12.87 -0.05
C VAL A 44 12.62 11.62 -0.93
N VAL A 45 11.41 11.20 -1.29
CA VAL A 45 11.20 10.21 -2.35
C VAL A 45 11.32 10.91 -3.70
N THR A 46 12.13 10.35 -4.58
CA THR A 46 12.42 10.95 -5.89
C THR A 46 11.24 10.75 -6.86
N ARG A 47 11.15 11.62 -7.87
CA ARG A 47 10.16 11.47 -8.94
C ARG A 47 10.34 10.15 -9.70
N GLU A 48 11.57 9.66 -9.81
CA GLU A 48 11.92 8.41 -10.47
C GLU A 48 11.35 7.20 -9.72
N GLU A 49 11.45 7.19 -8.38
CA GLU A 49 10.86 6.14 -7.52
C GLU A 49 9.33 6.15 -7.63
N ILE A 50 8.71 7.33 -7.62
CA ILE A 50 7.26 7.49 -7.79
C ILE A 50 6.83 6.98 -9.18
N ALA A 51 7.51 7.40 -10.24
CA ALA A 51 7.18 6.98 -11.60
C ALA A 51 7.30 5.46 -11.78
N LYS A 52 8.34 4.85 -11.18
CA LYS A 52 8.54 3.39 -11.22
C LYS A 52 7.40 2.64 -10.55
N VAL A 53 6.99 3.03 -9.34
CA VAL A 53 5.93 2.31 -8.61
C VAL A 53 4.56 2.52 -9.25
N VAL A 54 4.27 3.72 -9.78
CA VAL A 54 3.04 3.99 -10.51
C VAL A 54 2.97 3.15 -11.79
N THR A 55 4.09 3.07 -12.53
CA THR A 55 4.17 2.25 -13.75
C THR A 55 3.95 0.77 -13.45
N LEU A 56 4.54 0.24 -12.37
CA LEU A 56 4.31 -1.14 -11.93
C LEU A 56 2.82 -1.37 -11.60
N LEU A 57 2.22 -0.50 -10.79
CA LEU A 57 0.86 -0.68 -10.30
C LEU A 57 -0.22 -0.49 -11.39
N MET A 58 0.06 0.32 -12.41
CA MET A 58 -0.82 0.57 -13.56
C MET A 58 -0.51 -0.32 -14.77
N GLY A 59 0.60 -1.05 -14.73
CA GLY A 59 1.03 -1.95 -15.80
C GLY A 59 0.09 -3.14 -16.04
N ARG A 60 0.39 -3.89 -17.09
CA ARG A 60 -0.34 -5.13 -17.46
C ARG A 60 0.48 -6.40 -17.21
N GLU A 61 1.59 -6.28 -16.50
CA GLU A 61 2.38 -7.41 -16.05
C GLU A 61 1.61 -8.25 -15.04
N GLU A 62 1.98 -9.53 -14.93
CA GLU A 62 1.31 -10.53 -14.07
C GLU A 62 1.20 -10.05 -12.61
N GLU A 63 2.28 -9.46 -12.07
CA GLU A 63 2.29 -8.92 -10.71
C GLU A 63 1.21 -7.86 -10.49
N SER A 64 1.05 -6.94 -11.46
CA SER A 64 0.10 -5.84 -11.41
C SER A 64 -1.35 -6.33 -11.51
N ILE A 65 -1.59 -7.30 -12.39
CA ILE A 65 -2.90 -7.94 -12.58
C ILE A 65 -3.30 -8.71 -11.33
N GLU A 66 -2.40 -9.52 -10.79
CA GLU A 66 -2.69 -10.32 -9.59
C GLU A 66 -2.91 -9.43 -8.36
N MET A 67 -2.18 -8.33 -8.23
CA MET A 67 -2.42 -7.35 -7.16
C MET A 67 -3.82 -6.71 -7.25
N ARG A 68 -4.30 -6.38 -8.45
CA ARG A 68 -5.68 -5.91 -8.68
C ARG A 68 -6.71 -6.99 -8.34
N ARG A 69 -6.48 -8.22 -8.77
CA ARG A 69 -7.36 -9.36 -8.51
C ARG A 69 -7.50 -9.64 -7.02
N LYS A 70 -6.40 -9.65 -6.27
CA LYS A 70 -6.41 -9.82 -4.80
C LYS A 70 -7.14 -8.68 -4.10
N ALA A 71 -6.89 -7.44 -4.50
CA ALA A 71 -7.59 -6.28 -3.95
C ALA A 71 -9.10 -6.37 -4.18
N GLN A 72 -9.54 -6.81 -5.36
CA GLN A 72 -10.97 -6.99 -5.66
C GLN A 72 -11.60 -8.08 -4.78
N LYS A 73 -10.95 -9.25 -4.67
CA LYS A 73 -11.42 -10.33 -3.78
C LYS A 73 -11.54 -9.87 -2.32
N LEU A 74 -10.57 -9.09 -1.83
CA LEU A 74 -10.62 -8.55 -0.47
C LEU A 74 -11.76 -7.55 -0.30
N GLY A 75 -12.00 -6.71 -1.31
CA GLY A 75 -13.14 -5.78 -1.32
C GLY A 75 -14.50 -6.49 -1.29
N ASP A 76 -14.64 -7.59 -2.05
CA ASP A 76 -15.87 -8.39 -2.04
C ASP A 76 -16.05 -9.11 -0.69
N ALA A 77 -14.97 -9.62 -0.10
CA ALA A 77 -15.02 -10.22 1.24
C ALA A 77 -15.44 -9.20 2.30
N ALA A 78 -14.87 -7.98 2.28
CA ALA A 78 -15.20 -6.92 3.22
C ALA A 78 -16.65 -6.44 3.11
N LYS A 79 -17.25 -6.47 1.91
CA LYS A 79 -18.69 -6.19 1.76
C LYS A 79 -19.56 -7.26 2.40
N LYS A 80 -19.21 -8.54 2.22
CA LYS A 80 -19.95 -9.66 2.80
C LYS A 80 -19.91 -9.67 4.34
N THR A 81 -18.85 -9.16 4.96
CA THR A 81 -18.76 -9.17 6.43
C THR A 81 -19.78 -8.26 7.11
N ILE A 82 -20.30 -7.25 6.41
CA ILE A 82 -21.27 -6.27 6.95
C ILE A 82 -22.72 -6.52 6.52
N GLU A 83 -22.96 -7.53 5.67
CA GLU A 83 -24.31 -7.96 5.30
C GLU A 83 -24.98 -8.70 6.47
N GLU A 84 -26.30 -8.89 6.42
CA GLU A 84 -27.02 -9.63 7.46
C GLU A 84 -26.49 -11.06 7.58
N GLY A 85 -26.11 -11.47 8.80
CA GLY A 85 -25.42 -12.75 9.06
C GLY A 85 -23.92 -12.74 8.76
N GLY A 86 -23.35 -11.57 8.45
CA GLY A 86 -21.92 -11.33 8.31
C GLY A 86 -21.15 -11.42 9.64
N SER A 87 -19.82 -11.44 9.55
CA SER A 87 -18.93 -11.65 10.69
C SER A 87 -18.55 -10.37 11.46
N SER A 88 -19.07 -9.21 11.06
CA SER A 88 -18.79 -7.89 11.67
C SER A 88 -20.06 -7.25 12.17
#